data_AF-A0A3B0BVY6-F1
#
_entry.id   AF-A0A3B0BVY6-F1
#
_cell.length_a   1.000
_cell.length_b   1.000
_cell.length_c   1.000
_cell.angle_alpha   90.00
_cell.angle_beta   90.00
_cell.angle_gamma   90.00
#
_symmetry.space_group_name_H-M   'P 1'
#
loop_
_entity.id
_entity.type
_entity.pdbx_description
1 polymer ?
#
loop_
_entity_poly.entity_id
_entity_poly.type
_entity_poly.pdbx_seq_one_letter_code
_entity_poly.pdbx_strand_id
1 'polypeptide(L)' 'MGDVPGCVSTDIYNEASGQVAWVWNACGNTQRARVVIGWGPDSDCFTIPPGSGAAYHCTFGNYGKTETC' A
#
# COMPACT_ATOMS: atom_id res chain seq x y z
N MET A 1 11.87 -8.15 4.14
CA MET A 1 10.51 -7.62 4.33
C MET A 1 9.53 -8.76 4.18
N GLY A 2 8.45 -8.77 4.97
CA GLY A 2 7.41 -9.80 4.91
C GLY A 2 6.15 -9.27 4.25
N ASP A 3 5.31 -10.17 3.75
CA ASP A 3 3.96 -9.83 3.29
C ASP A 3 3.19 -9.12 4.42
N VAL A 4 2.33 -8.18 4.03
CA VAL A 4 1.43 -7.53 4.99
C VAL A 4 0.57 -8.58 5.71
N PRO A 5 0.29 -8.41 7.01
CA PRO A 5 -0.57 -9.34 7.72
C PRO A 5 -1.95 -9.36 7.06
N GLY A 6 -2.63 -10.52 7.08
CA GLY A 6 -3.90 -10.68 6.34
C GLY A 6 -5.05 -9.75 6.77
N CYS A 7 -4.91 -9.03 7.89
CA CYS A 7 -5.82 -7.96 8.31
C CYS A 7 -5.54 -6.61 7.61
N VAL A 8 -4.47 -6.51 6.82
CA VAL A 8 -4.21 -5.40 5.91
C VAL A 8 -4.63 -5.84 4.52
N SER A 9 -5.58 -5.13 3.92
CA SER A 9 -5.98 -5.32 2.54
C SER A 9 -5.40 -4.22 1.67
N THR A 10 -5.24 -4.49 0.37
CA THR A 10 -4.85 -3.49 -0.61
C THR A 10 -5.77 -3.59 -1.81
N ASP A 11 -6.45 -2.50 -2.11
CA ASP A 11 -7.33 -2.36 -3.27
C ASP A 11 -6.63 -1.50 -4.33
N ILE A 12 -6.66 -1.95 -5.58
CA ILE A 12 -6.00 -1.25 -6.68
C ILE A 12 -7.04 -0.62 -7.60
N TYR A 13 -6.96 0.70 -7.74
CA TYR A 13 -7.79 1.48 -8.63
C TYR A 13 -6.95 1.93 -9.83
N ASN A 14 -7.47 1.73 -11.04
CA ASN A 14 -6.84 2.27 -12.25
C ASN A 14 -7.49 3.61 -12.57
N GLU A 15 -6.71 4.69 -12.48
CA GLU A 15 -7.13 6.03 -12.85
C GLU A 15 -6.44 6.48 -14.14
N ALA A 16 -6.96 7.53 -14.78
CA ALA A 16 -6.36 8.08 -16.01
C ALA A 16 -4.92 8.60 -15.80
N SER A 17 -4.56 8.92 -14.56
CA SER A 17 -3.25 9.45 -14.13
C SER A 17 -2.28 8.37 -13.63
N GLY A 18 -2.71 7.10 -13.52
CA GLY A 18 -1.90 6.00 -13.00
C GLY A 18 -2.70 5.01 -12.16
N GLN A 19 -2.01 4.10 -11.48
CA GLN A 19 -2.65 3.20 -10.51
C GLN A 19 -2.65 3.83 -9.12
N VAL A 20 -3.72 3.67 -8.36
CA VAL A 20 -3.82 4.06 -6.97
C VAL A 20 -3.96 2.80 -6.12
N ALA A 21 -3.00 2.59 -5.23
CA ALA A 21 -3.03 1.51 -4.26
C ALA A 21 -3.61 2.03 -2.95
N TRP A 22 -4.78 1.54 -2.58
CA TRP A 22 -5.46 1.85 -1.34
C TRP A 22 -5.19 0.75 -0.32
N VAL A 23 -4.32 1.02 0.64
CA VAL A 23 -3.97 0.07 1.70
C VAL A 23 -4.84 0.35 2.91
N TRP A 24 -5.62 -0.64 3.33
CA TRP A 24 -6.51 -0.55 4.49
C TRP A 24 -6.01 -1.42 5.63
N ASN A 25 -5.94 -0.86 6.83
CA ASN A 25 -5.56 -1.60 8.03
C ASN A 25 -6.80 -1.93 8.87
N ALA A 26 -7.29 -3.17 8.76
CA ALA A 26 -8.33 -3.70 9.64
C ALA A 26 -7.78 -4.42 10.88
N CYS A 27 -6.45 -4.39 11.10
CA CYS A 27 -5.86 -4.94 12.31
C CYS A 27 -6.21 -4.07 13.53
N GLY A 28 -6.21 -4.68 14.73
CA GLY A 28 -6.41 -3.96 16.00
C GLY A 28 -5.22 -3.09 16.43
N ASN A 29 -4.14 -3.05 15.64
CA ASN A 29 -2.91 -2.33 15.93
C ASN A 29 -2.46 -1.52 14.71
N THR A 30 -1.71 -0.45 14.95
CA THR A 30 -1.05 0.31 13.89
C THR A 30 -0.08 -0.57 13.10
N GLN A 31 -0.20 -0.54 11.78
CA GLN A 31 0.68 -1.26 10.86
C GLN A 31 1.56 -0.28 10.09
N ARG A 32 2.76 -0.72 9.70
CA ARG A 32 3.62 0.00 8.78
C ARG A 32 3.73 -0.81 7.50
N ALA A 33 3.43 -0.17 6.38
CA ALA A 33 3.45 -0.80 5.09
C ALA A 33 4.08 0.13 4.07
N ARG A 34 4.55 -0.46 2.98
CA ARG A 34 4.96 0.26 1.78
C ARG A 34 4.41 -0.44 0.56
N VAL A 35 4.17 0.34 -0.49
CA VAL A 35 3.78 -0.14 -1.80
C VAL A 35 5.05 -0.29 -2.64
N VAL A 36 5.33 -1.51 -3.05
CA VAL A 36 6.42 -1.85 -3.97
C VAL A 36 5.91 -1.68 -5.39
N ILE A 37 6.60 -0.85 -6.16
CA ILE A 37 6.21 -0.54 -7.55
C ILE A 37 7.11 -1.35 -8.47
N GLY A 38 6.52 -2.15 -9.36
CA GLY A 38 7.30 -3.11 -10.17
C GLY A 38 8.27 -2.47 -11.16
N TRP A 39 8.04 -1.22 -11.58
CA TRP A 39 8.81 -0.49 -12.58
C TRP A 39 9.19 0.94 -12.15
N GLY A 40 9.15 1.21 -10.84
CA GLY A 40 9.36 2.55 -10.31
C GLY A 40 10.01 2.53 -8.93
N PRO A 41 10.27 3.71 -8.35
CA PRO A 41 10.70 3.82 -6.96
C PRO A 41 9.57 3.35 -6.04
N ASP A 42 9.88 2.46 -5.11
CA ASP A 42 8.94 2.04 -4.07
C ASP A 42 8.45 3.25 -3.26
N SER A 43 7.23 3.13 -2.71
CA SER A 43 6.78 4.12 -1.75
C SER A 43 7.65 4.09 -0.49
N ASP A 44 7.74 5.24 0.18
CA ASP A 44 8.18 5.26 1.56
C ASP A 44 7.27 4.41 2.45
N CYS A 45 7.82 3.97 3.59
CA CYS A 45 7.03 3.28 4.60
C CYS A 45 6.06 4.25 5.26
N PHE A 46 4.77 4.00 5.07
CA PHE A 46 3.71 4.76 5.70
C PHE A 46 3.11 4.00 6.88
N THR A 47 2.61 4.76 7.85
CA THR A 47 2.02 4.24 9.08
C THR A 47 0.51 4.32 8.96
N ILE A 48 -0.17 3.20 9.16
CA ILE A 48 -1.62 3.07 9.04
C ILE A 48 -2.19 2.74 10.42
N PRO A 49 -2.92 3.67 11.06
CA PRO A 49 -3.62 3.40 12.30
C PRO A 49 -4.66 2.27 12.16
N PRO A 50 -5.07 1.61 13.25
CA PRO A 50 -6.12 0.60 13.21
C PRO A 50 -7.44 1.21 12.75
N GLY A 51 -8.10 0.58 11.77
CA GLY A 51 -9.35 1.07 11.18
C GLY A 51 -9.19 2.22 10.20
N SER A 52 -7.95 2.51 9.76
CA SER A 52 -7.65 3.55 8.78
C SER A 52 -7.06 2.97 7.49
N GLY A 53 -7.08 3.79 6.44
CA GLY A 53 -6.41 3.47 5.18
C GLY A 53 -5.44 4.56 4.75
N ALA A 54 -4.54 4.20 3.84
CA ALA A 54 -3.63 5.11 3.17
C ALA A 54 -3.70 4.84 1.67
N ALA A 55 -3.84 5.91 0.88
CA ALA A 55 -3.81 5.84 -0.58
C ALA A 55 -2.42 6.24 -1.07
N TYR A 56 -1.88 5.44 -1.99
CA TYR A 56 -0.63 5.76 -2.66
C TYR A 56 -0.83 5.79 -4.19
N HIS A 57 -0.47 6.91 -4.80
CA HIS A 57 -0.56 7.10 -6.24
C HIS A 57 0.72 6.60 -6.88
N CYS A 58 0.64 5.51 -7.65
CA CYS A 58 1.71 5.00 -8.47
C CYS A 58 1.83 5.87 -9.73
N THR A 59 2.55 6.99 -9.63
CA THR A 59 2.77 7.91 -10.76
C THR A 59 3.71 7.31 -11.82
N PHE A 60 4.65 6.47 -11.39
CA PHE A 60 5.68 5.88 -12.26
C PHE A 60 5.62 4.36 -12.17
N GLY A 61 4.77 3.75 -12.97
CA GLY A 61 4.64 2.29 -13.08
C GLY A 61 3.40 1.73 -12.37
N ASN A 62 3.39 0.41 -12.24
CA ASN A 62 2.25 -0.34 -11.74
C ASN A 62 2.51 -0.89 -10.35
N TYR A 63 1.45 -0.99 -9.56
CA TYR A 63 1.46 -1.67 -8.27
C TYR A 63 2.00 -3.09 -8.44
N GLY A 64 3.06 -3.41 -7.69
CA GLY A 64 3.60 -4.76 -7.62
C GLY A 64 3.00 -5.53 -6.45
N LYS A 65 3.25 -5.04 -5.24
CA LYS A 65 2.79 -5.65 -3.97
C LYS A 65 2.84 -4.64 -2.83
N THR A 66 2.12 -4.94 -1.74
CA THR A 66 2.27 -4.25 -0.46
C THR A 66 3.07 -5.12 0.48
N GLU A 67 4.09 -4.55 1.11
CA GLU A 67 4.93 -5.25 2.10
C GLU A 67 4.95 -4.51 3.42
N THR A 68 5.23 -5.25 4.50
CA THR A 68 5.52 -4.66 5.80
C THR A 68 6.86 -3.93 5.83
N CYS A 69 6.85 -2.85 6.60
CA CYS A 69 8.02 -2.25 7.23
C CYS A 69 7.89 -2.40 8.76
#